data_AF-A0A6C0KPX2-F1
#
_entry.id   AF-A0A6C0KPX2-F1
#
_cell.length_a   1.000
_cell.length_b   1.000
_cell.length_c   1.000
_cell.angle_alpha   90.00
_cell.angle_beta   90.00
_cell.angle_gamma   90.00
#
_symmetry.space_group_name_H-M   'P 1'
#
loop_
_entity.id
_entity.type
_entity.pdbx_description
1 polymer ?
#
loop_
_entity_poly.entity_id
_entity_poly.type
_entity_poly.pdbx_seq_one_letter_code
_entity_poly.pdbx_strand_id
1 'polypeptide(L)'
;MAWMDKKQEFIDRFDRLNTSESTVQQLSTDLNREIGSFIHTAGLNATDIQSNPKYESIRDKIAKLNNIKQQYKSLHTSINTFLSDQSTNTDWNQQLRENGTIQNEINHLEKIEKEMKVDVDSALARDELLRTRNTNVTKHDLYIFNHPVRRSIVPYLWVVSVLFIGIALLIFRDAFPVLQNTQGYYNASGYDTTSFYFLLYGFFSNRIVIVSLLVSALIVVLFLSLKVAGVL
;
A
#
# COMPACT_ATOMS: atom_id res chain seq x y z
N MET A 1 9.68 16.91 -20.86
CA MET A 1 8.81 16.44 -21.96
C MET A 1 9.59 16.03 -23.22
N ALA A 2 10.69 16.71 -23.59
CA ALA A 2 11.45 16.44 -24.82
C ALA A 2 12.03 15.01 -25.02
N TRP A 3 12.33 14.27 -23.95
CA TRP A 3 12.89 12.91 -24.08
C TRP A 3 11.88 11.90 -24.64
N MET A 4 10.62 11.96 -24.20
CA MET A 4 9.61 10.98 -24.63
C MET A 4 9.31 11.11 -26.11
N ASP A 5 9.24 12.34 -26.61
CA ASP A 5 9.02 12.63 -28.03
C ASP A 5 10.22 12.18 -28.88
N LYS A 6 11.44 12.47 -28.44
CA LYS A 6 12.67 12.05 -29.14
C LYS A 6 12.91 10.54 -29.09
N LYS A 7 12.55 9.89 -27.99
CA LYS A 7 12.56 8.44 -27.86
C LYS A 7 11.60 7.79 -28.84
N GLN A 8 10.37 8.32 -28.96
CA GLN A 8 9.41 7.82 -29.92
C GLN A 8 9.91 8.01 -31.37
N GLU A 9 10.51 9.15 -31.69
CA GLU A 9 11.13 9.39 -32.99
C GLU A 9 12.24 8.36 -33.31
N PHE A 10 13.08 8.01 -32.34
CA PHE A 10 14.10 6.97 -32.52
C PHE A 10 13.53 5.57 -32.69
N ILE A 11 12.48 5.23 -31.93
CA ILE A 11 11.77 3.95 -32.06
C ILE A 11 11.13 3.87 -33.44
N ASP A 12 10.40 4.89 -33.88
CA ASP A 12 9.77 4.91 -35.20
C ASP A 12 10.80 4.84 -36.34
N ARG A 13 11.98 5.45 -36.17
CA ARG A 13 13.09 5.31 -37.13
C ARG A 13 13.68 3.91 -37.13
N PHE A 14 13.88 3.30 -35.96
CA PHE A 14 14.37 1.94 -35.83
C PHE A 14 13.39 0.92 -36.42
N ASP A 15 12.09 1.07 -36.12
CA ASP A 15 11.04 0.21 -36.64
C ASP A 15 10.88 0.37 -38.15
N ARG A 16 11.00 1.59 -38.68
CA ARG A 16 11.08 1.81 -40.14
C ARG A 16 12.28 1.11 -40.77
N LEU A 17 13.46 1.12 -40.13
CA LEU A 17 14.63 0.39 -40.64
C LEU A 17 14.45 -1.14 -40.58
N ASN A 18 13.71 -1.64 -39.60
CA ASN A 18 13.41 -3.06 -39.48
C ASN A 18 12.23 -3.52 -40.36
N THR A 19 11.32 -2.61 -40.72
CA THR A 19 10.10 -2.89 -41.51
C THR A 19 10.26 -2.56 -43.00
N SER A 20 11.15 -1.62 -43.33
CA SER A 20 11.47 -1.23 -44.71
C SER A 20 12.22 -2.37 -45.42
N GLU A 21 11.46 -3.17 -46.17
CA GLU A 21 11.89 -4.04 -47.27
C GLU A 21 13.09 -4.96 -46.99
N SER A 22 12.77 -6.23 -46.74
CA SER A 22 13.67 -7.37 -46.57
C SER A 22 14.61 -7.23 -45.38
N THR A 23 14.38 -8.06 -44.35
CA THR A 23 15.30 -8.20 -43.22
C THR A 23 16.74 -8.20 -43.77
N VAL A 24 17.69 -7.50 -43.14
CA VAL A 24 19.12 -7.55 -43.54
C VAL A 24 19.56 -9.00 -43.81
N GLN A 25 18.97 -9.94 -43.06
CA GLN A 25 19.04 -11.38 -43.28
C GLN A 25 18.56 -11.86 -44.66
N GLN A 26 17.33 -11.50 -45.09
CA GLN A 26 16.78 -11.85 -46.40
C GLN A 26 17.60 -11.23 -47.53
N LEU A 27 17.99 -9.95 -47.40
CA LEU A 27 18.84 -9.29 -48.39
C LEU A 27 20.21 -9.95 -48.52
N SER A 28 20.79 -10.39 -47.39
CA SER A 28 22.05 -11.15 -47.35
C SER A 28 21.92 -12.55 -47.95
N THR A 29 20.82 -13.26 -47.65
CA THR A 29 20.54 -14.58 -48.23
C THR A 29 20.32 -14.49 -49.74
N ASP A 30 19.57 -13.51 -50.22
CA ASP A 30 19.35 -13.27 -51.64
C ASP A 30 20.63 -12.87 -52.35
N LEU A 31 21.43 -12.00 -51.73
CA LEU A 31 22.74 -11.61 -52.26
C LEU A 31 23.66 -12.82 -52.41
N ASN A 32 23.76 -13.68 -51.38
CA ASN A 32 24.55 -14.91 -51.45
C ASN A 32 24.06 -15.87 -52.53
N ARG A 33 22.74 -15.99 -52.71
CA ARG A 33 22.13 -16.80 -53.77
C ARG A 33 22.45 -16.24 -55.15
N GLU A 34 22.36 -14.93 -55.34
CA GLU A 34 22.63 -14.26 -56.61
C GLU A 34 24.13 -14.29 -56.96
N ILE A 35 25.01 -14.09 -55.98
CA ILE A 35 26.46 -14.26 -56.14
C ILE A 35 26.78 -15.70 -56.57
N GLY A 36 26.22 -16.70 -55.89
CA GLY A 36 26.40 -18.11 -56.28
C GLY A 36 25.91 -18.39 -57.70
N SER A 37 24.71 -17.90 -58.04
CA SER A 37 24.15 -18.04 -59.40
C SER A 37 24.98 -17.34 -60.47
N PHE A 38 25.53 -16.17 -60.16
CA PHE A 38 26.41 -15.41 -61.05
C PHE A 38 27.72 -16.16 -61.31
N ILE A 39 28.36 -16.69 -60.27
CA ILE A 39 29.58 -17.50 -60.37
C ILE A 39 29.33 -18.75 -61.25
N HIS A 40 28.19 -19.43 -61.08
CA HIS A 40 27.87 -20.64 -61.84
C HIS A 40 27.43 -20.40 -63.30
N THR A 41 26.82 -19.25 -63.62
CA THR A 41 26.24 -19.00 -64.97
C THR A 41 27.08 -18.08 -65.84
N ALA A 42 27.74 -17.08 -65.25
CA ALA A 42 28.37 -15.97 -65.97
C ALA A 42 29.89 -15.88 -65.76
N GLY A 43 30.38 -16.28 -64.58
CA GLY A 43 31.80 -16.17 -64.22
C GLY A 43 32.75 -17.05 -65.05
N LEU A 44 32.22 -18.02 -65.80
CA LEU A 44 33.03 -18.96 -66.58
C LEU A 44 33.05 -18.68 -68.10
N ASN A 45 32.08 -17.93 -68.66
CA ASN A 45 31.87 -17.83 -70.12
C ASN A 45 31.56 -16.42 -70.66
N ALA A 46 31.55 -15.35 -69.85
CA ALA A 46 31.13 -14.02 -70.31
C ALA A 46 32.33 -13.08 -70.54
N THR A 47 32.52 -12.66 -71.79
CA THR A 47 33.55 -11.69 -72.22
C THR A 47 33.30 -10.27 -71.68
N ASP A 48 32.07 -9.96 -71.24
CA ASP A 48 31.68 -8.68 -70.61
C ASP A 48 30.82 -8.90 -69.36
N ILE A 49 31.49 -9.01 -68.21
CA ILE A 49 30.93 -9.19 -66.86
C ILE A 49 29.91 -8.09 -66.51
N GLN A 50 30.11 -6.87 -66.98
CA GLN A 50 29.27 -5.71 -66.66
C GLN A 50 27.96 -5.62 -67.46
N SER A 51 27.81 -6.37 -68.56
CA SER A 51 26.54 -6.42 -69.30
C SER A 51 25.56 -7.45 -68.73
N ASN A 52 25.94 -8.16 -67.66
CA ASN A 52 25.13 -9.25 -67.11
C ASN A 52 24.05 -8.70 -66.15
N PRO A 53 22.75 -8.98 -66.39
CA PRO A 53 21.68 -8.51 -65.52
C PRO A 53 21.80 -9.02 -64.06
N LYS A 54 22.48 -10.15 -63.83
CA LYS A 54 22.75 -10.65 -62.47
C LYS A 54 23.81 -9.82 -61.73
N TYR A 55 24.77 -9.23 -62.46
CA TYR A 55 25.80 -8.37 -61.87
C TYR A 55 25.20 -7.05 -61.37
N GLU A 56 24.30 -6.45 -62.16
CA GLU A 56 23.58 -5.24 -61.74
C GLU A 56 22.66 -5.51 -60.53
N SER A 57 21.97 -6.66 -60.48
CA SER A 57 21.17 -7.04 -59.30
C SER A 57 22.01 -7.17 -58.02
N ILE A 58 23.20 -7.79 -58.12
CA ILE A 58 24.16 -7.89 -57.00
C ILE A 58 24.60 -6.49 -56.54
N ARG A 59 24.95 -5.61 -57.49
CA ARG A 59 25.39 -4.25 -57.22
C ARG A 59 24.29 -3.44 -56.51
N ASP A 60 23.05 -3.54 -56.98
CA ASP A 60 21.90 -2.87 -56.38
C ASP A 60 21.64 -3.36 -54.95
N LYS A 61 21.70 -4.68 -54.71
CA LYS A 61 21.54 -5.23 -53.36
C LYS A 61 22.67 -4.80 -52.41
N ILE A 62 23.92 -4.74 -52.89
CA ILE A 62 25.06 -4.22 -52.12
C ILE A 62 24.85 -2.73 -51.80
N ALA A 63 24.38 -1.94 -52.76
CA ALA A 63 24.09 -0.52 -52.55
C ALA A 63 22.98 -0.33 -51.50
N LYS A 64 21.92 -1.13 -51.55
CA LYS A 64 20.84 -1.14 -50.54
C LYS A 64 21.37 -1.51 -49.15
N LEU A 65 22.21 -2.54 -49.04
CA LEU A 65 22.78 -2.97 -47.75
C LEU A 65 23.70 -1.89 -47.15
N ASN A 66 24.52 -1.25 -48.00
CA ASN A 66 25.37 -0.13 -47.57
C ASN A 66 24.55 1.08 -47.13
N ASN A 67 23.43 1.38 -47.82
CA ASN A 67 22.52 2.44 -47.43
C ASN A 67 21.88 2.17 -46.06
N ILE A 68 21.37 0.96 -45.83
CA ILE A 68 20.82 0.52 -44.52
C ILE A 68 21.88 0.66 -43.42
N LYS A 69 23.12 0.19 -43.68
CA LYS A 69 24.24 0.32 -42.74
C LYS A 69 24.54 1.79 -42.39
N GLN A 70 24.52 2.68 -43.38
CA GLN A 70 24.70 4.12 -43.14
C GLN A 70 23.55 4.71 -42.31
N GLN A 71 22.31 4.28 -42.55
CA GLN A 71 21.15 4.74 -41.78
C GLN A 71 21.21 4.28 -40.31
N TYR A 72 21.61 3.03 -40.03
CA TYR A 72 21.85 2.58 -38.64
C TYR A 72 22.98 3.36 -37.97
N LYS A 73 24.09 3.61 -38.68
CA LYS A 73 25.19 4.42 -38.15
C LYS A 73 24.72 5.84 -37.81
N SER A 74 23.94 6.47 -38.70
CA SER A 74 23.36 7.79 -38.47
C SER A 74 22.40 7.81 -37.28
N LEU A 75 21.54 6.79 -37.14
CA LEU A 75 20.65 6.66 -35.98
C LEU A 75 21.43 6.52 -34.68
N HIS A 76 22.45 5.66 -34.65
CA HIS A 76 23.31 5.48 -33.48
C HIS A 76 24.03 6.77 -33.08
N THR A 77 24.63 7.47 -34.05
CA THR A 77 25.25 8.78 -33.80
C THR A 77 24.25 9.78 -33.27
N SER A 78 23.03 9.85 -33.85
CA SER A 78 21.98 10.77 -33.40
C SER A 78 21.54 10.50 -31.96
N ILE A 79 21.41 9.22 -31.57
CA ILE A 79 21.09 8.83 -30.19
C ILE A 79 22.20 9.24 -29.24
N ASN A 80 23.46 8.94 -29.57
CA ASN A 80 24.59 9.26 -28.70
C ASN A 80 24.79 10.77 -28.55
N THR A 81 24.65 11.54 -29.64
CA THR A 81 24.69 13.01 -29.59
C THR A 81 23.56 13.54 -28.72
N PHE A 82 22.33 13.07 -28.91
CA PHE A 82 21.21 13.50 -28.07
C PHE A 82 21.44 13.17 -26.58
N LEU A 83 21.91 11.96 -26.25
CA LEU A 83 22.22 11.58 -24.87
C LEU A 83 23.36 12.42 -24.28
N SER A 84 24.41 12.67 -25.07
CA SER A 84 25.52 13.54 -24.68
C SER A 84 25.03 14.97 -24.41
N ASP A 85 24.20 15.52 -25.30
CA ASP A 85 23.63 16.86 -25.17
C ASP A 85 22.70 16.97 -23.96
N GLN A 86 21.88 15.95 -23.69
CA GLN A 86 21.06 15.91 -22.48
C GLN A 86 21.89 15.72 -21.21
N SER A 87 23.00 14.98 -21.27
CA SER A 87 23.89 14.80 -20.11
C SER A 87 24.74 16.03 -19.80
N THR A 88 25.04 16.84 -20.82
CA THR A 88 25.76 18.11 -20.70
C THR A 88 24.83 19.28 -20.41
N ASN A 89 23.53 19.13 -20.71
CA ASN A 89 22.48 20.02 -20.23
C ASN A 89 22.45 19.94 -18.70
N THR A 90 23.02 20.97 -18.12
CA THR A 90 23.73 21.02 -16.83
C THR A 90 22.78 21.07 -15.64
N ASP A 91 21.48 20.89 -15.90
CA ASP A 91 20.38 21.13 -14.98
C ASP A 91 20.14 19.95 -14.03
N TRP A 92 20.50 18.72 -14.37
CA TRP A 92 20.24 17.56 -13.49
C TRP A 92 21.06 17.60 -12.21
N ASN A 93 22.36 17.88 -12.31
CA ASN A 93 23.21 18.00 -11.13
C ASN A 93 22.83 19.23 -10.29
N GLN A 94 22.39 20.31 -10.93
CA GLN A 94 21.89 21.49 -10.24
C GLN A 94 20.57 21.20 -9.52
N GLN A 95 19.58 20.62 -10.20
CA GLN A 95 18.29 20.23 -9.63
C GLN A 95 18.43 19.18 -8.53
N LEU A 96 19.37 18.23 -8.64
CA LEU A 96 19.65 17.27 -7.57
C LEU A 96 20.25 17.94 -6.34
N ARG A 97 21.15 18.92 -6.53
CA ARG A 97 21.69 19.73 -5.42
C ARG A 97 20.61 20.59 -4.78
N GLU A 98 19.79 21.26 -5.58
CA GLU A 98 18.66 22.08 -5.11
C GLU A 98 17.63 21.22 -4.34
N ASN A 99 17.30 20.04 -4.86
CA ASN A 99 16.40 19.10 -4.17
C ASN A 99 17.01 18.59 -2.86
N GLY A 100 18.32 18.28 -2.85
CA GLY A 100 19.03 17.93 -1.62
C GLY A 100 19.03 19.05 -0.57
N THR A 101 19.19 20.31 -0.98
CA THR A 101 19.09 21.46 -0.07
C THR A 101 17.68 21.64 0.48
N ILE A 102 16.65 21.49 -0.36
CA ILE A 102 15.24 21.58 0.04
C ILE A 102 14.90 20.47 1.04
N GLN A 103 15.34 19.24 0.80
CA GLN A 103 15.13 18.14 1.75
C GLN A 103 15.78 18.39 3.11
N ASN A 104 16.99 18.96 3.13
CA ASN A 104 17.63 19.34 4.38
C ASN A 104 16.87 20.42 5.13
N GLU A 105 16.31 21.41 4.41
CA GLU A 105 15.51 22.47 5.00
C GLU A 105 14.17 21.95 5.52
N ILE A 106 13.51 21.04 4.79
CA ILE A 106 12.30 20.34 5.27
C ILE A 106 12.59 19.59 6.57
N ASN A 107 13.66 18.79 6.61
CA ASN A 107 14.04 18.05 7.82
C ASN A 107 14.36 18.99 9.00
N HIS A 108 14.95 20.15 8.73
CA HIS A 108 15.21 21.16 9.75
C HIS A 108 13.92 21.77 10.29
N LEU A 109 12.99 22.13 9.41
CA LEU A 109 11.68 22.68 9.78
C LEU A 109 10.83 21.66 10.55
N GLU A 110 10.81 20.39 10.14
CA GLU A 110 10.13 19.32 10.87
C GLU A 110 10.71 19.12 12.28
N LYS A 111 12.04 19.26 12.43
CA LYS A 111 12.69 19.22 13.74
C LYS A 111 12.24 20.38 14.62
N ILE A 112 12.21 21.60 14.06
CA ILE A 112 11.75 22.80 14.78
C ILE A 112 10.26 22.65 15.16
N GLU A 113 9.42 22.15 14.27
CA GLU A 113 8.01 21.89 14.55
C GLU A 113 7.85 20.91 15.73
N LYS A 114 8.63 19.83 15.72
CA LYS A 114 8.61 18.84 16.81
C LYS A 114 9.07 19.45 18.14
N GLU A 115 10.12 20.27 18.12
CA GLU A 115 10.58 20.99 19.32
C GLU A 115 9.50 21.96 19.84
N MET A 116 8.90 22.77 18.97
CA MET A 116 7.80 23.67 19.35
C MET A 116 6.59 22.92 19.90
N LYS A 117 6.25 21.75 19.35
CA LYS A 117 5.15 20.93 19.86
C LYS A 117 5.42 20.43 21.28
N VAL A 118 6.64 19.99 21.55
CA VAL A 118 7.06 19.58 22.91
C VAL A 118 6.98 20.77 23.87
N ASP A 119 7.41 21.95 23.45
CA ASP A 119 7.34 23.16 24.26
C ASP A 119 5.89 23.57 24.57
N VAL A 120 4.98 23.46 23.58
CA VAL A 120 3.55 23.72 23.77
C VAL A 120 2.91 22.69 24.70
N ASP A 121 3.19 21.40 24.50
CA ASP A 121 2.66 20.33 25.36
C ASP A 121 3.18 20.49 26.81
N SER A 122 4.44 20.88 26.97
CA SER A 122 5.05 21.18 28.27
C SER A 122 4.40 22.42 28.92
N ALA A 123 4.16 23.48 28.15
CA ALA A 123 3.48 24.68 28.62
C ALA A 123 2.03 24.39 29.03
N LEU A 124 1.31 23.59 28.24
CA LEU A 124 -0.06 23.15 28.55
C LEU A 124 -0.09 22.26 29.80
N ALA A 125 0.83 21.30 29.92
CA ALA A 125 0.94 20.46 31.12
C ALA A 125 1.25 21.30 32.36
N ARG A 126 2.15 22.30 32.22
CA ARG A 126 2.46 23.23 33.30
C ARG A 126 1.25 24.07 33.70
N ASP A 127 0.49 24.56 32.74
CA ASP A 127 -0.74 25.32 33.00
C ASP A 127 -1.82 24.43 33.65
N GLU A 128 -1.99 23.19 33.18
CA GLU A 128 -2.90 22.20 33.78
C GLU A 128 -2.51 21.90 35.23
N LEU A 129 -1.21 21.72 35.54
CA LEU A 129 -0.73 21.52 36.90
C LEU A 129 -0.98 22.74 37.80
N LEU A 130 -0.73 23.95 37.29
CA LEU A 130 -0.98 25.19 38.02
C LEU A 130 -2.48 25.39 38.30
N ARG A 131 -3.34 25.04 37.33
CA ARG A 131 -4.79 25.09 37.48
C ARG A 131 -5.29 24.04 38.48
N THR A 132 -4.73 22.84 38.45
CA THR A 132 -5.13 21.73 39.33
C THR A 132 -4.73 21.97 40.79
N ARG A 133 -3.62 22.69 41.04
CA ARG A 133 -3.20 23.08 42.40
C ARG A 133 -4.21 23.99 43.11
N ASN A 134 -5.08 24.68 42.36
CA ASN A 134 -6.05 25.63 42.90
C ASN A 134 -7.51 25.15 42.81
N THR A 135 -7.77 23.97 42.26
CA THR A 135 -9.12 23.36 42.27
C THR A 135 -9.36 22.64 43.58
N ASN A 136 -10.18 23.25 44.42
CA ASN A 136 -10.77 22.65 45.61
C ASN A 136 -11.49 21.35 45.20
N VAL A 137 -11.05 20.21 45.72
CA VAL A 137 -11.58 18.88 45.39
C VAL A 137 -13.04 18.82 45.81
N THR A 138 -13.95 19.02 44.87
CA THR A 138 -15.38 18.85 45.12
C THR A 138 -15.69 17.35 45.18
N LYS A 139 -16.47 16.93 46.19
CA LYS A 139 -16.82 15.53 46.55
C LYS A 139 -17.40 14.63 45.43
N HIS A 140 -17.55 15.10 44.20
CA HIS A 140 -18.28 14.42 43.12
C HIS A 140 -17.38 13.93 41.97
N ASP A 141 -16.06 13.92 42.14
CA ASP A 141 -15.14 13.41 41.11
C ASP A 141 -14.96 11.88 41.21
N LEU A 142 -15.10 11.22 40.07
CA LEU A 142 -14.93 9.77 39.94
C LEU A 142 -13.44 9.44 39.78
N TYR A 143 -12.91 8.63 40.70
CA TYR A 143 -11.50 8.23 40.71
C TYR A 143 -11.33 6.79 40.22
N ILE A 144 -10.38 6.59 39.32
CA ILE A 144 -9.89 5.26 38.92
C ILE A 144 -8.39 5.22 39.27
N PHE A 145 -7.98 4.23 40.08
CA PHE A 145 -6.60 4.07 40.57
C PHE A 145 -5.96 5.38 41.10
N ASN A 146 -6.66 6.06 42.01
CA ASN A 146 -6.22 7.30 42.66
C ASN A 146 -6.01 8.51 41.72
N HIS A 147 -6.44 8.42 40.46
CA HIS A 147 -6.35 9.51 39.49
C HIS A 147 -7.77 10.02 39.16
N PRO A 148 -7.98 11.34 39.13
CA PRO A 148 -9.28 11.90 38.75
C PRO A 148 -9.53 11.60 37.26
N VAL A 149 -10.64 10.93 36.97
CA VAL A 149 -10.99 10.57 35.59
C VAL A 149 -11.45 11.82 34.86
N ARG A 150 -10.80 12.12 33.73
CA ARG A 150 -11.22 13.22 32.84
C ARG A 150 -12.66 13.01 32.38
N ARG A 151 -13.52 14.04 32.44
CA ARG A 151 -14.95 13.95 32.03
C ARG A 151 -15.14 13.43 30.59
N SER A 152 -14.15 13.59 29.72
CA SER A 152 -14.14 13.07 28.35
C SER A 152 -14.06 11.54 28.25
N ILE A 153 -13.63 10.84 29.31
CA ILE A 153 -13.50 9.38 29.35
C ILE A 153 -14.81 8.70 29.81
N VAL A 154 -15.73 9.45 30.43
CA VAL A 154 -17.00 8.91 30.94
C VAL A 154 -17.84 8.18 29.86
N PRO A 155 -17.98 8.70 28.62
CA PRO A 155 -18.72 7.99 27.56
C PRO A 155 -18.02 6.69 27.13
N TYR A 156 -16.69 6.69 27.07
CA TYR A 156 -15.91 5.49 26.74
C TYR A 156 -16.07 4.41 27.80
N LEU A 157 -16.11 4.81 29.07
CA LEU A 157 -16.31 3.86 30.18
C LEU A 157 -17.68 3.17 30.10
N TRP A 158 -18.70 3.90 29.66
CA TRP A 158 -20.03 3.35 29.38
C TRP A 158 -20.01 2.30 28.27
N VAL A 159 -19.36 2.61 27.15
CA VAL A 159 -19.23 1.68 26.01
C VAL A 159 -18.48 0.42 26.42
N VAL A 160 -17.38 0.57 27.16
CA VAL A 160 -16.60 -0.56 27.67
C VAL A 160 -17.41 -1.40 28.66
N SER A 161 -18.21 -0.78 29.53
CA SER A 161 -19.10 -1.51 30.44
C SER A 161 -20.14 -2.36 29.69
N VAL A 162 -20.79 -1.78 28.67
CA VAL A 162 -21.74 -2.52 27.81
C VAL A 162 -21.05 -3.67 27.06
N LEU A 163 -19.83 -3.44 26.57
CA LEU A 163 -19.02 -4.48 25.92
C LEU A 163 -18.71 -5.65 26.87
N PHE A 164 -18.26 -5.35 28.09
CA PHE A 164 -17.96 -6.38 29.10
C PHE A 164 -19.21 -7.16 29.52
N ILE A 165 -20.37 -6.51 29.61
CA ILE A 165 -21.65 -7.19 29.86
C ILE A 165 -21.99 -8.14 28.70
N GLY A 166 -21.80 -7.72 27.45
CA GLY A 166 -22.01 -8.56 26.28
C GLY A 166 -21.09 -9.78 26.25
N ILE A 167 -19.79 -9.59 26.53
CA ILE A 167 -18.81 -10.67 26.61
C ILE A 167 -19.15 -11.65 27.75
N ALA A 168 -19.53 -11.13 28.91
CA ALA A 168 -19.96 -11.94 30.05
C ALA A 168 -21.19 -12.80 29.70
N LEU A 169 -22.16 -12.26 28.96
CA LEU A 169 -23.33 -13.02 28.49
C LEU A 169 -22.96 -14.13 27.50
N LEU A 170 -22.02 -13.88 26.59
CA LEU A 170 -21.53 -14.91 25.66
C LEU A 170 -20.80 -16.04 26.39
N ILE A 171 -19.90 -15.69 27.31
CA ILE A 171 -19.20 -16.68 28.15
C ILE A 171 -20.19 -17.46 29.00
N PHE A 172 -21.20 -16.80 29.55
CA PHE A 172 -22.24 -17.45 30.34
C PHE A 172 -23.08 -18.43 29.49
N ARG A 173 -23.42 -18.05 28.25
CA ARG A 173 -24.13 -18.93 27.30
C ARG A 173 -23.36 -20.20 27.00
N ASP A 174 -22.05 -20.09 26.79
CA ASP A 174 -21.22 -21.24 26.45
C ASP A 174 -20.87 -22.10 27.68
N ALA A 175 -20.71 -21.49 28.86
CA ALA A 175 -20.37 -22.19 30.10
C ALA A 175 -21.55 -22.96 30.72
N PHE A 176 -22.81 -22.54 30.49
CA PHE A 176 -23.99 -23.15 31.10
C PHE A 176 -25.10 -23.47 30.08
N PRO A 177 -24.91 -24.47 29.19
CA PRO A 177 -25.92 -24.86 28.20
C PRO A 177 -27.20 -25.45 28.80
N VAL A 178 -27.22 -25.79 30.09
CA VAL A 178 -28.35 -26.43 30.78
C VAL A 178 -29.59 -25.53 30.86
N LEU A 179 -29.45 -24.21 30.70
CA LEU A 179 -30.57 -23.27 30.62
C LEU A 179 -31.36 -23.35 29.31
N GLN A 180 -30.80 -23.94 28.25
CA GLN A 180 -31.48 -24.11 26.95
C GLN A 180 -32.39 -25.34 26.89
N ASN A 181 -32.29 -26.25 27.87
CA ASN A 181 -33.15 -27.43 27.96
C ASN A 181 -34.31 -27.24 28.95
N THR A 182 -34.89 -26.04 29.02
CA THR A 182 -36.29 -25.96 29.46
C THR A 182 -37.10 -26.56 28.32
N GLN A 183 -37.75 -27.69 28.57
CA GLN A 183 -38.57 -28.43 27.62
C GLN A 183 -39.62 -27.52 26.98
N GLY A 184 -39.26 -26.87 25.88
CA GLY A 184 -40.18 -26.22 24.98
C GLY A 184 -40.96 -27.33 24.27
N TYR A 185 -42.27 -27.37 24.52
CA TYR A 185 -43.21 -28.06 23.65
C TYR A 185 -42.95 -27.60 22.21
N TYR A 186 -42.30 -28.45 21.41
CA TYR A 186 -42.08 -28.24 19.99
C TYR A 186 -43.44 -28.29 19.28
N ASN A 187 -44.11 -27.14 19.14
CA ASN A 187 -45.16 -26.97 18.15
C ASN A 187 -44.51 -26.66 16.80
N ALA A 188 -44.94 -27.40 15.77
CA ALA A 188 -44.34 -27.51 14.44
C ALA A 188 -44.48 -26.27 13.54
N SER A 189 -44.43 -25.06 14.10
CA SER A 189 -44.56 -23.82 13.35
C SER A 189 -43.57 -22.77 13.83
N GLY A 190 -42.26 -23.06 13.64
CA GLY A 190 -41.21 -22.15 13.16
C GLY A 190 -41.01 -20.74 13.74
N TYR A 191 -41.73 -20.33 14.78
CA TYR A 191 -41.61 -19.02 15.41
C TYR A 191 -41.65 -19.21 16.91
N ASP A 192 -40.46 -19.26 17.49
CA ASP A 192 -40.24 -19.29 18.92
C ASP A 192 -40.58 -17.90 19.50
N THR A 193 -41.87 -17.64 19.70
CA THR A 193 -42.35 -16.50 20.50
C THR A 193 -42.45 -16.93 21.96
N THR A 194 -41.37 -17.46 22.51
CA THR A 194 -41.19 -17.49 23.96
C THR A 194 -41.09 -16.04 24.41
N SER A 195 -42.25 -15.50 24.86
CA SER A 195 -42.34 -14.15 25.42
C SER A 195 -41.19 -13.93 26.41
N PHE A 196 -40.48 -12.79 26.29
CA PHE A 196 -39.33 -12.41 27.12
C PHE A 196 -39.57 -12.65 28.63
N TYR A 197 -40.82 -12.53 29.07
CA TYR A 197 -41.27 -12.83 30.42
C TYR A 197 -41.05 -14.29 30.85
N PHE A 198 -41.31 -15.27 29.97
CA PHE A 198 -41.14 -16.69 30.25
C PHE A 198 -39.65 -17.08 30.33
N LEU A 199 -38.81 -16.45 29.48
CA LEU A 199 -37.35 -16.59 29.53
C LEU A 199 -36.79 -16.03 30.83
N LEU A 200 -37.24 -14.84 31.26
CA LEU A 200 -36.88 -14.26 32.56
C LEU A 200 -37.30 -15.16 33.72
N TYR A 201 -38.51 -15.70 33.70
CA TYR A 201 -38.98 -16.61 34.76
C TYR A 201 -38.12 -17.88 34.83
N GLY A 202 -37.77 -18.49 33.69
CA GLY A 202 -36.87 -19.64 33.64
C GLY A 202 -35.46 -19.33 34.15
N PHE A 203 -34.96 -18.13 33.86
CA PHE A 203 -33.65 -17.65 34.33
C PHE A 203 -33.61 -17.46 35.85
N PHE A 204 -34.61 -16.80 36.42
CA PHE A 204 -34.69 -16.56 37.87
C PHE A 204 -35.16 -17.79 38.67
N SER A 205 -35.82 -18.76 38.05
CA SER A 205 -36.20 -20.01 38.72
C SER A 205 -35.06 -21.04 38.77
N ASN A 206 -33.97 -20.85 38.01
CA ASN A 206 -32.86 -21.79 38.00
C ASN A 206 -31.94 -21.58 39.21
N ARG A 207 -31.83 -22.63 40.05
CA ARG A 207 -31.01 -22.63 41.26
C ARG A 207 -29.53 -22.32 40.99
N ILE A 208 -28.98 -22.79 39.87
CA ILE A 208 -27.57 -22.57 39.51
C ILE A 208 -27.32 -21.08 39.25
N VAL A 209 -28.24 -20.42 38.55
CA VAL A 209 -28.15 -18.99 38.24
C VAL A 209 -28.23 -18.16 39.51
N ILE A 210 -29.21 -18.41 40.37
CA ILE A 210 -29.35 -17.72 41.67
C ILE A 210 -28.08 -17.88 42.51
N VAL A 211 -27.54 -19.11 42.61
CA VAL A 211 -26.32 -19.37 43.38
C VAL A 211 -25.13 -18.62 42.80
N SER A 212 -24.94 -18.64 41.47
CA SER A 212 -23.84 -17.93 40.82
C SER A 212 -23.92 -16.41 41.02
N LEU A 213 -25.13 -15.85 40.98
CA LEU A 213 -25.38 -14.42 41.16
C LEU A 213 -25.15 -14.00 42.62
N LEU A 214 -25.55 -14.85 43.57
CA LEU A 214 -25.29 -14.65 45.00
C LEU A 214 -23.78 -14.68 45.31
N VAL A 215 -23.04 -15.63 44.73
CA VAL A 215 -21.58 -15.71 44.88
C VAL A 215 -20.89 -14.48 44.29
N SER A 216 -21.30 -14.04 43.10
CA SER A 216 -20.76 -12.82 42.48
C SER A 216 -21.04 -11.58 43.35
N ALA A 217 -22.27 -11.42 43.85
CA ALA A 217 -22.62 -10.32 44.75
C ALA A 217 -21.79 -10.34 46.04
N LEU A 218 -21.55 -11.52 46.61
CA LEU A 218 -20.76 -11.67 47.84
C LEU A 218 -19.29 -11.26 47.62
N ILE A 219 -18.70 -11.63 46.48
CA ILE A 219 -17.34 -11.19 46.10
C ILE A 219 -17.28 -9.67 45.98
N VAL A 220 -18.25 -9.04 45.31
CA VAL A 220 -18.29 -7.58 45.17
C VAL A 220 -18.41 -6.90 46.53
N VAL A 221 -19.30 -7.39 47.41
CA VAL A 221 -19.45 -6.87 48.77
C VAL A 221 -18.15 -6.99 49.57
N LEU A 222 -17.43 -8.11 49.43
CA LEU A 222 -16.15 -8.33 50.11
C LEU A 222 -15.05 -7.37 49.61
N PHE A 223 -14.98 -7.12 48.30
CA PHE A 223 -14.04 -6.12 47.75
C PHE A 223 -14.41 -4.69 48.17
N LEU A 224 -15.71 -4.37 48.19
CA LEU A 224 -16.18 -3.06 48.65
C LEU A 224 -15.88 -2.85 50.14
N SER A 225 -16.08 -3.88 50.97
CA SER A 225 -15.79 -3.80 52.40
C SER A 225 -14.30 -3.65 52.66
N LEU A 226 -13.43 -4.34 51.90
CA LEU A 226 -11.97 -4.15 51.99
C LEU A 226 -11.53 -2.72 51.61
N LYS A 227 -12.13 -2.15 50.56
CA LYS A 227 -11.84 -0.79 50.11
C LYS A 227 -12.31 0.25 51.12
N VAL A 228 -13.50 0.07 51.71
CA VAL A 228 -14.00 0.95 52.78
C VAL A 228 -13.18 0.82 54.06
N ALA A 229 -12.66 -0.37 54.35
CA ALA A 229 -11.77 -0.62 55.49
C ALA A 229 -10.33 -0.12 55.28
N GLY A 230 -9.98 0.39 54.09
CA GLY A 230 -8.69 1.02 53.81
C GLY A 230 -7.51 0.04 53.76
N VAL A 231 -7.77 -1.25 53.56
CA VAL A 231 -6.74 -2.28 53.40
C VAL A 231 -6.24 -2.36 51.93
N LEU A 232 -6.99 -1.75 51.00
CA LEU A 232 -6.76 -1.68 49.56
C LEU A 232 -7.15 -0.29 49.04
#